data_AF-A0A373DP27-F1
#
_entry.id   AF-A0A373DP27-F1
#
_cell.length_a   1.000
_cell.length_b   1.000
_cell.length_c   1.000
_cell.angle_alpha   90.00
_cell.angle_beta   90.00
_cell.angle_gamma   90.00
#
_symmetry.space_group_name_H-M   'P 1'
#
loop_
_entity.id
_entity.type
_entity.pdbx_description
1 polymer ?
#
loop_
_entity_poly.entity_id
_entity_poly.type
_entity_poly.pdbx_seq_one_letter_code
_entity_poly.pdbx_strand_id
1 'polypeptide(L)'
;MSTPPSAPAEPVGAAPPALAVSRAYKVFGRRPKEAVRRLRAGEERESLRAVGTAAVIDASFDVHPGEIFVVMGLSGSGKSTLIRMLNGLNDTTDGSIRVFGTEVVGLGAAELRALRRDRMSMVFQHFALLPHRTVLDNVAYGLEIQGVAPGERRERARHWLERVGLSGWEDRLPGELSGGMQQRVGIARAFAADTDILLMDEAFSALDPLIRREMQEQLVELQQELHKTIVFITHDLNEAMFLGDRIAVMRDGRIVQVGTPNDILTDPANDYVAQFVQDVDRARVLTAGDVMEPPLAVVPASAGPRTALRTMRDLQTSACFVTTGARKLLGVVRDKDVLRQVREGGTDLTLVLRPTPSIVGPDRYISELFELAVESPLPVAVLDEQDRLIGVVPRITLLAALADLPTATTEIPVIEPTPTVPAATITATLADSRPGDSSEAVAPTEEVR
;
A
#
# COMPACT_ATOMS: atom_id res chain seq x y z
N MET A 1 -0.74 -1.86 44.73
CA MET A 1 -1.60 -0.99 43.90
C MET A 1 -0.73 -0.53 42.73
N SER A 2 -0.85 -1.24 41.61
CA SER A 2 -0.01 -1.03 40.43
C SER A 2 -0.66 0.01 39.54
N THR A 3 0.04 1.11 39.30
CA THR A 3 -0.35 2.20 38.40
C THR A 3 -0.48 1.66 36.97
N PRO A 4 -1.57 1.96 36.23
CA PRO A 4 -1.69 1.52 34.85
C PRO A 4 -0.67 2.26 33.96
N PRO A 5 -0.21 1.64 32.86
CA PRO A 5 0.74 2.26 31.96
C PRO A 5 0.09 3.44 31.23
N SER A 6 0.83 4.55 31.17
CA SER A 6 0.54 5.77 30.44
C SER A 6 0.20 5.47 28.98
N ALA A 7 -0.91 6.00 28.49
CA ALA A 7 -1.20 6.08 27.06
C ALA A 7 -0.07 6.85 26.34
N PRO A 8 0.25 6.52 25.08
CA PRO A 8 1.24 7.27 24.30
C PRO A 8 0.74 8.69 24.08
N ALA A 9 1.63 9.67 24.26
CA ALA A 9 1.35 11.08 24.12
C ALA A 9 0.92 11.41 22.68
N GLU A 10 -0.23 12.07 22.52
CA GLU A 10 -0.68 12.60 21.24
C GLU A 10 0.30 13.67 20.73
N PRO A 11 0.70 13.65 19.44
CA PRO A 11 1.55 14.68 18.87
C PRO A 11 0.81 16.02 18.87
N VAL A 12 1.36 16.98 19.61
CA VAL A 12 0.88 18.36 19.71
C VAL A 12 1.06 19.04 18.35
N GLY A 13 -0.05 19.27 17.63
CA GLY A 13 -0.09 20.14 16.44
C GLY A 13 -0.85 19.63 15.22
N ALA A 14 -1.35 18.40 15.20
CA ALA A 14 -2.11 17.88 14.06
C ALA A 14 -3.58 18.34 14.10
N ALA A 15 -4.12 18.77 12.95
CA ALA A 15 -5.56 18.99 12.79
C ALA A 15 -6.33 17.71 13.18
N PRO A 16 -7.53 17.82 13.79
CA PRO A 16 -8.28 16.64 14.18
C PRO A 16 -8.59 15.76 12.94
N PRO A 17 -8.56 14.43 13.08
CA PRO A 17 -8.77 13.53 11.97
C PRO A 17 -10.20 13.69 11.40
N ALA A 18 -10.33 13.54 10.08
CA ALA A 18 -11.62 13.53 9.39
C ALA A 18 -12.46 12.32 9.81
N LEU A 19 -11.81 11.16 9.99
CA LEU A 19 -12.40 9.96 10.57
C LEU A 19 -11.53 9.41 11.69
N ALA A 20 -12.14 9.01 12.80
CA ALA A 20 -11.44 8.27 13.84
C ALA A 20 -12.25 7.03 14.23
N VAL A 21 -11.62 5.87 14.15
CA VAL A 21 -12.19 4.57 14.51
C VAL A 21 -11.42 4.03 15.71
N SER A 22 -12.12 3.67 16.77
CA SER A 22 -11.51 3.20 18.02
C SER A 22 -12.14 1.89 18.48
N ARG A 23 -11.33 0.82 18.44
CA ARG A 23 -11.68 -0.53 18.91
C ARG A 23 -13.04 -0.99 18.40
N ALA A 24 -13.31 -0.76 17.13
CA ALA A 24 -14.60 -1.00 16.51
C ALA A 24 -14.80 -2.49 16.20
N TYR A 25 -15.99 -3.00 16.52
CA TYR A 25 -16.41 -4.37 16.24
C TYR A 25 -17.71 -4.37 15.45
N LYS A 26 -17.80 -5.32 14.51
CA LYS A 26 -19.06 -5.73 13.90
C LYS A 26 -19.21 -7.23 13.93
N VAL A 27 -20.23 -7.69 14.65
CA VAL A 27 -20.67 -9.08 14.63
C VAL A 27 -22.11 -9.15 14.13
N PHE A 28 -22.33 -9.95 13.08
CA PHE A 28 -23.66 -10.32 12.61
C PHE A 28 -24.16 -11.56 13.35
N GLY A 29 -25.47 -11.66 13.57
CA GLY A 29 -26.09 -12.85 14.16
C GLY A 29 -26.84 -12.57 15.46
N ARG A 30 -27.19 -13.63 16.18
CA ARG A 30 -28.16 -13.58 17.29
C ARG A 30 -27.59 -13.00 18.58
N ARG A 31 -26.29 -13.19 18.84
CA ARG A 31 -25.65 -12.84 20.12
C ARG A 31 -24.36 -12.03 19.91
N PRO A 32 -24.44 -10.85 19.28
CA PRO A 32 -23.26 -10.10 18.86
C PRO A 32 -22.41 -9.59 20.04
N LYS A 33 -23.04 -9.17 21.15
CA LYS A 33 -22.33 -8.73 22.36
C LYS A 33 -21.58 -9.86 23.07
N GLU A 34 -22.11 -11.09 23.05
CA GLU A 34 -21.43 -12.28 23.60
C GLU A 34 -20.19 -12.59 22.78
N ALA A 35 -20.31 -12.56 21.45
CA ALA A 35 -19.18 -12.78 20.55
C ALA A 35 -18.06 -11.74 20.75
N VAL A 36 -18.40 -10.45 20.91
CA VAL A 36 -17.39 -9.41 21.23
C VAL A 36 -16.66 -9.71 22.54
N ARG A 37 -17.39 -10.14 23.60
CA ARG A 37 -16.77 -10.50 24.88
C ARG A 37 -15.77 -11.66 24.72
N ARG A 38 -16.14 -12.69 23.97
CA ARG A 38 -15.28 -13.86 23.68
C ARG A 38 -14.05 -13.49 22.85
N LEU A 39 -14.22 -12.65 21.82
CA LEU A 39 -13.10 -12.11 21.03
C LEU A 39 -12.10 -11.32 21.89
N ARG A 40 -12.60 -10.51 22.83
CA ARG A 40 -11.75 -9.77 23.77
C ARG A 40 -11.03 -10.67 24.77
N ALA A 41 -11.58 -11.86 25.04
CA ALA A 41 -10.93 -12.88 25.86
C ALA A 41 -9.86 -13.68 25.09
N GLY A 42 -9.61 -13.35 23.80
CA GLY A 42 -8.59 -14.00 22.98
C GLY A 42 -9.08 -15.19 22.18
N GLU A 43 -10.39 -15.48 22.17
CA GLU A 43 -10.92 -16.56 21.34
C GLU A 43 -10.82 -16.22 19.84
N GLU A 44 -10.53 -17.24 19.04
CA GLU A 44 -10.41 -17.09 17.59
C GLU A 44 -11.76 -16.87 16.91
N ARG A 45 -11.74 -16.15 15.79
CA ARG A 45 -12.95 -15.85 15.00
C ARG A 45 -13.74 -17.12 14.60
N GLU A 46 -13.03 -18.20 14.28
CA GLU A 46 -13.66 -19.42 13.76
C GLU A 46 -14.51 -20.16 14.81
N SER A 47 -14.13 -20.08 16.10
CA SER A 47 -14.88 -20.72 17.19
C SER A 47 -16.23 -20.05 17.47
N LEU A 48 -16.47 -18.87 16.89
CA LEU A 48 -17.64 -18.04 17.14
C LEU A 48 -18.78 -18.24 16.15
N ARG A 49 -18.61 -19.09 15.12
CA ARG A 49 -19.63 -19.35 14.09
C ARG A 49 -21.01 -19.70 14.66
N ALA A 50 -21.06 -20.34 15.84
CA ALA A 50 -22.32 -20.68 16.53
C ALA A 50 -23.02 -19.49 17.22
N VAL A 51 -22.30 -18.38 17.46
CA VAL A 51 -22.77 -17.18 18.17
C VAL A 51 -23.02 -16.03 17.19
N GLY A 52 -22.24 -15.98 16.10
CA GLY A 52 -22.39 -15.03 15.01
C GLY A 52 -21.20 -15.02 14.05
N THR A 53 -21.23 -14.13 13.06
CA THR A 53 -20.13 -13.89 12.12
C THR A 53 -19.48 -12.56 12.46
N ALA A 54 -18.27 -12.60 13.02
CA ALA A 54 -17.48 -11.41 13.29
C ALA A 54 -16.81 -10.92 12.00
N ALA A 55 -17.29 -9.80 11.47
CA ALA A 55 -16.84 -9.23 10.20
C ALA A 55 -15.77 -8.15 10.40
N VAL A 56 -15.84 -7.39 11.48
CA VAL A 56 -14.81 -6.42 11.89
C VAL A 56 -14.48 -6.66 13.36
N ILE A 57 -13.20 -6.75 13.68
CA ILE A 57 -12.70 -7.16 14.98
C ILE A 57 -11.59 -6.20 15.40
N ASP A 58 -11.90 -5.38 16.41
CA ASP A 58 -10.95 -4.47 17.05
C ASP A 58 -10.24 -3.50 16.08
N ALA A 59 -10.98 -2.96 15.12
CA ALA A 59 -10.41 -2.01 14.17
C ALA A 59 -10.14 -0.67 14.88
N SER A 60 -8.91 -0.18 14.77
CA SER A 60 -8.49 1.14 15.28
C SER A 60 -7.59 1.82 14.26
N PHE A 61 -7.98 3.00 13.81
CA PHE A 61 -7.22 3.84 12.87
C PHE A 61 -7.86 5.23 12.80
N ASP A 62 -7.09 6.18 12.30
CA ASP A 62 -7.52 7.53 11.94
C ASP A 62 -7.37 7.74 10.44
N VAL A 63 -8.14 8.69 9.91
CA VAL A 63 -8.00 9.20 8.54
C VAL A 63 -7.89 10.73 8.61
N HIS A 64 -6.81 11.29 8.09
CA HIS A 64 -6.58 12.73 8.10
C HIS A 64 -7.37 13.47 7.01
N PRO A 65 -7.66 14.77 7.23
CA PRO A 65 -8.22 15.63 6.19
C PRO A 65 -7.36 15.62 4.92
N GLY A 66 -7.99 15.43 3.77
CA GLY A 66 -7.33 15.46 2.46
C GLY A 66 -6.55 14.19 2.10
N GLU A 67 -6.40 13.18 2.96
CA GLU A 67 -5.66 11.96 2.58
C GLU A 67 -6.54 10.93 1.84
N ILE A 68 -5.91 10.13 0.99
CA ILE A 68 -6.47 8.90 0.42
C ILE A 68 -6.03 7.72 1.29
N PHE A 69 -6.97 7.24 2.11
CA PHE A 69 -6.77 6.08 2.97
C PHE A 69 -7.33 4.82 2.32
N VAL A 70 -6.44 3.93 1.91
CA VAL A 70 -6.82 2.68 1.25
C VAL A 70 -7.00 1.56 2.26
N VAL A 71 -8.09 0.82 2.17
CA VAL A 71 -8.32 -0.40 2.92
C VAL A 71 -8.26 -1.59 1.96
N MET A 72 -7.24 -2.43 2.12
CA MET A 72 -6.99 -3.57 1.25
C MET A 72 -7.12 -4.91 1.98
N GLY A 73 -7.19 -6.00 1.23
CA GLY A 73 -7.23 -7.36 1.75
C GLY A 73 -8.12 -8.28 0.93
N LEU A 74 -8.13 -9.56 1.26
CA LEU A 74 -8.91 -10.56 0.51
C LEU A 74 -10.42 -10.36 0.60
N SER A 75 -11.13 -11.00 -0.33
CA SER A 75 -12.59 -11.15 -0.20
C SER A 75 -12.94 -11.78 1.16
N GLY A 76 -13.95 -11.25 1.83
CA GLY A 76 -14.37 -11.71 3.15
C GLY A 76 -13.52 -11.23 4.34
N SER A 77 -12.51 -10.35 4.13
CA SER A 77 -11.69 -9.82 5.23
C SER A 77 -12.39 -8.72 6.07
N GLY A 78 -13.58 -8.27 5.67
CA GLY A 78 -14.37 -7.29 6.43
C GLY A 78 -14.38 -5.86 5.88
N LYS A 79 -13.61 -5.55 4.82
CA LYS A 79 -13.45 -4.20 4.23
C LYS A 79 -14.79 -3.50 3.97
N SER A 80 -15.65 -4.11 3.16
CA SER A 80 -16.93 -3.52 2.79
C SER A 80 -17.90 -3.44 3.98
N THR A 81 -17.67 -4.23 5.04
CA THR A 81 -18.41 -4.06 6.30
C THR A 81 -17.91 -2.84 7.05
N LEU A 82 -16.58 -2.65 7.13
CA LEU A 82 -15.93 -1.51 7.77
C LEU A 82 -16.39 -0.19 7.15
N ILE A 83 -16.34 -0.03 5.82
CA ILE A 83 -16.77 1.23 5.18
C ILE A 83 -18.25 1.55 5.40
N ARG A 84 -19.10 0.52 5.47
CA ARG A 84 -20.53 0.68 5.78
C ARG A 84 -20.73 1.07 7.24
N MET A 85 -19.84 0.68 8.16
CA MET A 85 -19.86 1.18 9.54
C MET A 85 -19.45 2.66 9.60
N LEU A 86 -18.47 3.09 8.81
CA LEU A 86 -18.07 4.51 8.73
C LEU A 86 -19.26 5.40 8.33
N ASN A 87 -20.05 4.96 7.36
CA ASN A 87 -21.25 5.65 6.88
C ASN A 87 -22.49 5.46 7.80
N GLY A 88 -22.39 4.63 8.84
CA GLY A 88 -23.52 4.25 9.70
C GLY A 88 -24.62 3.43 9.00
N LEU A 89 -24.33 2.82 7.83
CA LEU A 89 -25.24 1.88 7.17
C LEU A 89 -25.29 0.53 7.90
N ASN A 90 -24.17 0.11 8.47
CA ASN A 90 -24.09 -1.00 9.41
C ASN A 90 -23.91 -0.43 10.82
N ASP A 91 -24.67 -0.93 11.78
CA ASP A 91 -24.50 -0.61 13.20
C ASP A 91 -23.19 -1.18 13.74
N THR A 92 -22.51 -0.40 14.57
CA THR A 92 -21.30 -0.82 15.28
C THR A 92 -21.69 -1.61 16.53
N THR A 93 -21.20 -2.84 16.66
CA THR A 93 -21.54 -3.71 17.80
C THR A 93 -20.90 -3.23 19.10
N ASP A 94 -19.66 -2.76 19.03
CA ASP A 94 -18.89 -2.18 20.13
C ASP A 94 -17.78 -1.28 19.56
N GLY A 95 -17.27 -0.35 20.37
CA GLY A 95 -16.30 0.67 19.95
C GLY A 95 -16.92 2.00 19.52
N SER A 96 -16.11 2.86 18.90
CA SER A 96 -16.47 4.23 18.53
C SER A 96 -16.04 4.54 17.10
N ILE A 97 -16.85 5.35 16.42
CA ILE A 97 -16.56 5.90 15.09
C ILE A 97 -16.93 7.38 15.13
N ARG A 98 -15.99 8.25 14.76
CA ARG A 98 -16.18 9.69 14.74
C ARG A 98 -15.91 10.26 13.35
N VAL A 99 -16.76 11.19 12.93
CA VAL A 99 -16.64 11.94 11.68
C VAL A 99 -16.47 13.42 12.03
N PHE A 100 -15.31 14.00 11.76
CA PHE A 100 -14.94 15.36 12.20
C PHE A 100 -15.30 15.61 13.69
N GLY A 101 -14.95 14.65 14.56
CA GLY A 101 -15.24 14.69 15.99
C GLY A 101 -16.67 14.31 16.41
N THR A 102 -17.63 14.21 15.47
CA THR A 102 -19.01 13.80 15.75
C THR A 102 -19.10 12.28 15.89
N GLU A 103 -19.53 11.79 17.05
CA GLU A 103 -19.75 10.36 17.29
C GLU A 103 -20.88 9.82 16.39
N VAL A 104 -20.61 8.77 15.62
CA VAL A 104 -21.59 8.11 14.74
C VAL A 104 -22.42 7.09 15.50
N VAL A 105 -21.79 6.39 16.45
CA VAL A 105 -22.41 5.32 17.21
C VAL A 105 -23.48 5.90 18.14
N GLY A 106 -24.73 5.51 17.93
CA GLY A 106 -25.87 5.98 18.72
C GLY A 106 -26.52 7.27 18.22
N LEU A 107 -26.09 7.83 17.08
CA LEU A 107 -26.77 8.97 16.45
C LEU A 107 -28.23 8.65 16.13
N GLY A 108 -29.09 9.64 16.31
CA GLY A 108 -30.48 9.55 15.87
C GLY A 108 -30.58 9.47 14.34
N ALA A 109 -31.64 8.82 13.83
CA ALA A 109 -31.81 8.62 12.39
C ALA A 109 -31.85 9.94 11.58
N ALA A 110 -32.35 11.03 12.18
CA ALA A 110 -32.37 12.34 11.54
C ALA A 110 -30.97 12.97 11.43
N GLU A 111 -30.19 12.89 12.51
CA GLU A 111 -28.83 13.43 12.56
C GLU A 111 -27.90 12.63 11.64
N LEU A 112 -28.03 11.30 11.61
CA LEU A 112 -27.28 10.45 10.68
C LEU A 112 -27.63 10.73 9.21
N ARG A 113 -28.86 11.15 8.90
CA ARG A 113 -29.22 11.60 7.54
C ARG A 113 -28.59 12.95 7.21
N ALA A 114 -28.53 13.89 8.15
CA ALA A 114 -27.87 15.18 7.96
C ALA A 114 -26.36 14.99 7.75
N LEU A 115 -25.71 14.18 8.59
CA LEU A 115 -24.28 13.84 8.45
C LEU A 115 -23.96 13.29 7.06
N ARG A 116 -24.76 12.34 6.56
CA ARG A 116 -24.58 11.76 5.22
C ARG A 116 -24.87 12.75 4.10
N ARG A 117 -25.87 13.62 4.27
CA ARG A 117 -26.18 14.63 3.25
C ARG A 117 -25.06 15.65 3.12
N ASP A 118 -24.46 16.06 4.24
CA ASP A 118 -23.62 17.26 4.30
C ASP A 118 -22.12 16.92 4.30
N ARG A 119 -21.73 15.72 4.73
CA ARG A 119 -20.30 15.37 4.99
C ARG A 119 -19.80 14.12 4.26
N MET A 120 -20.67 13.21 3.81
CA MET A 120 -20.23 11.90 3.31
C MET A 120 -20.92 11.48 2.02
N SER A 121 -20.15 11.16 0.99
CA SER A 121 -20.65 10.49 -0.22
C SER A 121 -20.14 9.06 -0.28
N MET A 122 -20.92 8.18 -0.91
CA MET A 122 -20.56 6.77 -1.05
C MET A 122 -20.72 6.29 -2.49
N VAL A 123 -19.67 5.64 -3.00
CA VAL A 123 -19.68 4.85 -4.23
C VAL A 123 -19.72 3.38 -3.84
N PHE A 124 -20.72 2.67 -4.34
CA PHE A 124 -20.96 1.27 -4.04
C PHE A 124 -20.32 0.35 -5.09
N GLN A 125 -19.98 -0.87 -4.68
CA GLN A 125 -19.50 -1.93 -5.59
C GLN A 125 -20.53 -2.29 -6.67
N HIS A 126 -21.82 -2.30 -6.31
CA HIS A 126 -22.91 -2.39 -7.27
C HIS A 126 -23.49 -1.00 -7.50
N PHE A 127 -23.69 -0.62 -8.76
CA PHE A 127 -23.94 0.75 -9.25
C PHE A 127 -24.94 1.57 -8.43
N ALA A 128 -25.91 0.91 -7.78
CA ALA A 128 -26.91 1.52 -6.89
C ALA A 128 -27.58 2.76 -7.52
N LEU A 129 -27.79 2.70 -8.84
CA LEU A 129 -28.46 3.74 -9.61
C LEU A 129 -29.98 3.57 -9.47
N LEU A 130 -30.68 4.68 -9.51
CA LEU A 130 -32.13 4.73 -9.53
C LEU A 130 -32.61 4.40 -10.95
N PRO A 131 -33.21 3.22 -11.20
CA PRO A 131 -33.49 2.74 -12.56
C PRO A 131 -34.59 3.54 -13.26
N HIS A 132 -35.40 4.28 -12.50
CA HIS A 132 -36.51 5.10 -12.98
C HIS A 132 -36.12 6.58 -13.15
N ARG A 133 -34.84 6.93 -13.00
CA ARG A 133 -34.32 8.28 -13.20
C ARG A 133 -33.28 8.24 -14.32
N THR A 134 -33.13 9.35 -15.04
CA THR A 134 -32.10 9.50 -16.06
C THR A 134 -30.70 9.49 -15.46
N VAL A 135 -29.68 9.37 -16.29
CA VAL A 135 -28.27 9.51 -15.89
C VAL A 135 -28.03 10.85 -15.21
N LEU A 136 -28.51 11.95 -15.80
CA LEU A 136 -28.38 13.28 -15.24
C LEU A 136 -29.05 13.41 -13.87
N ASP A 137 -30.27 12.87 -13.73
CA ASP A 137 -31.01 12.93 -12.47
C ASP A 137 -30.42 12.01 -11.39
N ASN A 138 -29.74 10.93 -11.78
CA ASN A 138 -28.95 10.10 -10.87
C ASN A 138 -27.76 10.89 -10.30
N VAL A 139 -27.01 11.59 -11.16
CA VAL A 139 -25.87 12.41 -10.73
C VAL A 139 -26.32 13.60 -9.89
N ALA A 140 -27.41 14.28 -10.27
CA ALA A 140 -27.95 15.42 -9.54
C ALA A 140 -28.66 15.04 -8.22
N TYR A 141 -28.82 13.75 -7.91
CA TYR A 141 -29.63 13.30 -6.78
C TYR A 141 -29.12 13.79 -5.42
N GLY A 142 -27.80 13.77 -5.17
CA GLY A 142 -27.22 14.26 -3.91
C GLY A 142 -27.55 15.74 -3.67
N LEU A 143 -27.36 16.55 -4.71
CA LEU A 143 -27.66 17.99 -4.73
C LEU A 143 -29.17 18.27 -4.55
N GLU A 144 -30.04 17.44 -5.12
CA GLU A 144 -31.50 17.51 -4.87
C GLU A 144 -31.83 17.32 -3.39
N ILE A 145 -31.22 16.34 -2.74
CA ILE A 145 -31.43 16.06 -1.30
C ILE A 145 -30.82 17.15 -0.41
N GLN A 146 -29.78 17.84 -0.87
CA GLN A 146 -29.20 19.02 -0.24
C GLN A 146 -30.05 20.30 -0.43
N GLY A 147 -31.05 20.28 -1.31
CA GLY A 147 -31.92 21.43 -1.59
C GLY A 147 -31.35 22.44 -2.59
N VAL A 148 -30.34 22.05 -3.37
CA VAL A 148 -29.76 22.89 -4.44
C VAL A 148 -30.78 23.13 -5.55
N ALA A 149 -30.79 24.35 -6.09
CA ALA A 149 -31.76 24.77 -7.10
C ALA A 149 -31.69 23.89 -8.37
N PRO A 150 -32.82 23.63 -9.06
CA PRO A 150 -32.87 22.72 -10.21
C PRO A 150 -31.96 23.08 -11.39
N GLY A 151 -31.65 24.36 -11.60
CA GLY A 151 -30.73 24.82 -12.65
C GLY A 151 -29.29 24.46 -12.30
N GLU A 152 -28.82 24.98 -11.16
CA GLU A 152 -27.47 24.77 -10.63
C GLU A 152 -27.13 23.28 -10.48
N ARG A 153 -28.04 22.48 -9.90
CA ARG A 153 -27.76 21.05 -9.69
C ARG A 153 -27.58 20.28 -11.00
N ARG A 154 -28.30 20.67 -12.07
CA ARG A 154 -28.15 20.03 -13.39
C ARG A 154 -26.89 20.48 -14.10
N GLU A 155 -26.49 21.74 -13.94
CA GLU A 155 -25.22 22.25 -14.45
C GLU A 155 -24.04 21.50 -13.83
N ARG A 156 -23.99 21.43 -12.49
CA ARG A 156 -22.97 20.65 -11.76
C ARG A 156 -22.95 19.18 -12.17
N ALA A 157 -24.12 18.57 -12.32
CA ALA A 157 -24.21 17.17 -12.75
C ALA A 157 -23.69 16.96 -14.18
N ARG A 158 -23.94 17.88 -15.12
CA ARG A 158 -23.38 17.81 -16.48
C ARG A 158 -21.87 17.96 -16.49
N HIS A 159 -21.34 18.90 -15.73
CA HIS A 159 -19.89 19.07 -15.59
C HIS A 159 -19.21 17.76 -15.16
N TRP A 160 -19.80 17.05 -14.19
CA TRP A 160 -19.26 15.77 -13.74
C TRP A 160 -19.45 14.64 -14.73
N LEU A 161 -20.57 14.60 -15.47
CA LEU A 161 -20.78 13.64 -16.55
C LEU A 161 -19.78 13.83 -17.69
N GLU A 162 -19.43 15.07 -18.01
CA GLU A 162 -18.39 15.39 -19.00
C GLU A 162 -17.03 14.88 -18.56
N ARG A 163 -16.63 15.15 -17.30
CA ARG A 163 -15.36 14.69 -16.74
C ARG A 163 -15.21 13.16 -16.77
N VAL A 164 -16.28 12.43 -16.47
CA VAL A 164 -16.24 10.95 -16.54
C VAL A 164 -16.47 10.39 -17.97
N GLY A 165 -16.51 11.23 -19.00
CA GLY A 165 -16.63 10.81 -20.40
C GLY A 165 -18.01 10.25 -20.76
N LEU A 166 -19.08 10.81 -20.18
CA LEU A 166 -20.49 10.44 -20.42
C LEU A 166 -21.32 11.57 -21.04
N SER A 167 -20.68 12.57 -21.66
CA SER A 167 -21.37 13.59 -22.46
C SER A 167 -22.25 12.94 -23.54
N GLY A 168 -23.49 13.42 -23.68
CA GLY A 168 -24.48 12.89 -24.63
C GLY A 168 -25.32 11.71 -24.10
N TRP A 169 -25.08 11.23 -22.87
CA TRP A 169 -25.84 10.16 -22.23
C TRP A 169 -26.79 10.65 -21.13
N GLU A 170 -26.93 11.96 -20.96
CA GLU A 170 -27.61 12.62 -19.84
C GLU A 170 -29.07 12.16 -19.68
N ASP A 171 -29.77 12.00 -20.80
CA ASP A 171 -31.21 11.69 -20.83
C ASP A 171 -31.51 10.18 -20.85
N ARG A 172 -30.49 9.33 -20.89
CA ARG A 172 -30.64 7.87 -20.91
C ARG A 172 -30.98 7.33 -19.53
N LEU A 173 -31.60 6.16 -19.49
CA LEU A 173 -31.85 5.41 -18.27
C LEU A 173 -30.69 4.43 -17.99
N PRO A 174 -30.40 4.08 -16.71
CA PRO A 174 -29.32 3.16 -16.37
C PRO A 174 -29.37 1.81 -17.09
N GLY A 175 -30.56 1.30 -17.41
CA GLY A 175 -30.73 0.04 -18.15
C GLY A 175 -30.24 0.08 -19.60
N GLU A 176 -30.02 1.28 -20.16
CA GLU A 176 -29.47 1.48 -21.51
C GLU A 176 -27.93 1.56 -21.51
N LEU A 177 -27.29 1.50 -20.33
CA LEU A 177 -25.85 1.66 -20.15
C LEU A 177 -25.14 0.33 -19.91
N SER A 178 -23.88 0.23 -20.37
CA SER A 178 -22.98 -0.86 -19.97
C SER A 178 -22.63 -0.76 -18.47
N GLY A 179 -22.18 -1.86 -17.87
CA GLY A 179 -21.79 -1.87 -16.45
C GLY A 179 -20.71 -0.82 -16.12
N GLY A 180 -19.70 -0.67 -16.97
CA GLY A 180 -18.67 0.34 -16.78
C GLY A 180 -19.21 1.78 -16.89
N MET A 181 -20.18 2.03 -17.76
CA MET A 181 -20.86 3.32 -17.83
C MET A 181 -21.70 3.58 -16.57
N GLN A 182 -22.43 2.57 -16.06
CA GLN A 182 -23.19 2.69 -14.81
C GLN A 182 -22.29 2.99 -13.62
N GLN A 183 -21.09 2.40 -13.56
CA GLN A 183 -20.09 2.69 -12.53
C GLN A 183 -19.64 4.15 -12.59
N ARG A 184 -19.34 4.66 -13.79
CA ARG A 184 -18.96 6.07 -14.00
C ARG A 184 -20.07 7.04 -13.60
N VAL A 185 -21.35 6.71 -13.82
CA VAL A 185 -22.49 7.49 -13.29
C VAL A 185 -22.48 7.49 -11.75
N GLY A 186 -22.22 6.34 -11.12
CA GLY A 186 -22.13 6.23 -9.66
C GLY A 186 -21.00 7.07 -9.05
N ILE A 187 -19.85 7.11 -9.72
CA ILE A 187 -18.69 7.94 -9.36
C ILE A 187 -19.03 9.43 -9.53
N ALA A 188 -19.55 9.82 -10.70
CA ALA A 188 -19.96 11.20 -10.97
C ALA A 188 -21.00 11.71 -9.97
N ARG A 189 -21.96 10.87 -9.57
CA ARG A 189 -22.95 11.20 -8.52
C ARG A 189 -22.29 11.56 -7.19
N ALA A 190 -21.27 10.80 -6.79
CA ALA A 190 -20.58 11.04 -5.54
C ALA A 190 -19.72 12.30 -5.59
N PHE A 191 -19.05 12.56 -6.72
CA PHE A 191 -18.30 13.81 -6.93
C PHE A 191 -19.20 15.04 -7.01
N ALA A 192 -20.36 14.92 -7.67
CA ALA A 192 -21.32 16.02 -7.80
C ALA A 192 -21.91 16.46 -6.46
N ALA A 193 -22.05 15.55 -5.48
CA ALA A 193 -22.55 15.86 -4.15
C ALA A 193 -21.59 16.68 -3.29
N ASP A 194 -20.30 16.75 -3.67
CA ASP A 194 -19.29 17.69 -3.13
C ASP A 194 -19.18 17.68 -1.60
N THR A 195 -19.26 16.48 -1.03
CA THR A 195 -19.08 16.27 0.40
C THR A 195 -17.61 16.24 0.80
N ASP A 196 -17.31 16.37 2.09
CA ASP A 196 -15.93 16.39 2.61
C ASP A 196 -15.24 15.01 2.54
N ILE A 197 -16.00 13.93 2.72
CA ILE A 197 -15.51 12.55 2.74
C ILE A 197 -16.14 11.76 1.59
N LEU A 198 -15.31 11.05 0.84
CA LEU A 198 -15.73 10.11 -0.19
C LEU A 198 -15.38 8.67 0.22
N LEU A 199 -16.40 7.83 0.34
CA LEU A 199 -16.28 6.42 0.67
C LEU A 199 -16.46 5.58 -0.60
N MET A 200 -15.44 4.84 -1.03
CA MET A 200 -15.47 4.06 -2.26
C MET A 200 -15.29 2.57 -1.97
N ASP A 201 -16.31 1.75 -2.25
CA ASP A 201 -16.29 0.29 -2.04
C ASP A 201 -16.06 -0.42 -3.39
N GLU A 202 -14.81 -0.80 -3.69
CA GLU A 202 -14.39 -1.46 -4.95
C GLU A 202 -14.87 -0.73 -6.22
N ALA A 203 -14.77 0.60 -6.19
CA ALA A 203 -15.41 1.47 -7.17
C ALA A 203 -14.89 1.33 -8.61
N PHE A 204 -13.71 0.75 -8.83
CA PHE A 204 -13.13 0.60 -10.17
C PHE A 204 -13.03 -0.86 -10.64
N SER A 205 -13.54 -1.81 -9.84
CA SER A 205 -13.47 -3.26 -10.12
C SER A 205 -14.19 -3.67 -11.42
N ALA A 206 -15.30 -3.01 -11.74
CA ALA A 206 -16.10 -3.29 -12.94
C ALA A 206 -15.65 -2.53 -14.20
N LEU A 207 -14.60 -1.71 -14.10
CA LEU A 207 -14.06 -0.93 -15.22
C LEU A 207 -13.02 -1.75 -15.99
N ASP A 208 -12.97 -1.56 -17.30
CA ASP A 208 -11.88 -2.07 -18.13
C ASP A 208 -10.54 -1.39 -17.75
N PRO A 209 -9.39 -2.01 -18.05
CA PRO A 209 -8.10 -1.52 -17.57
C PRO A 209 -7.72 -0.10 -18.02
N LEU A 210 -8.18 0.35 -19.19
CA LEU A 210 -7.84 1.69 -19.69
C LEU A 210 -8.65 2.75 -18.95
N ILE A 211 -9.97 2.58 -18.92
CA ILE A 211 -10.87 3.50 -18.20
C ILE A 211 -10.59 3.48 -16.70
N ARG A 212 -10.21 2.33 -16.14
CA ARG A 212 -9.79 2.23 -14.74
C ARG A 212 -8.65 3.19 -14.43
N ARG A 213 -7.59 3.18 -15.24
CA ARG A 213 -6.42 4.06 -15.05
C ARG A 213 -6.80 5.53 -15.18
N GLU A 214 -7.58 5.88 -16.20
CA GLU A 214 -8.06 7.25 -16.40
C GLU A 214 -8.88 7.73 -15.18
N MET A 215 -9.78 6.90 -14.63
CA MET A 215 -10.55 7.27 -13.45
C MET A 215 -9.70 7.34 -12.17
N GLN A 216 -8.65 6.52 -12.05
CA GLN A 216 -7.70 6.59 -10.95
C GLN A 216 -6.89 7.89 -11.01
N GLU A 217 -6.38 8.27 -12.18
CA GLU A 217 -5.70 9.54 -12.42
C GLU A 217 -6.60 10.72 -12.08
N GLN A 218 -7.86 10.71 -12.55
CA GLN A 218 -8.85 11.73 -12.20
C GLN A 218 -9.12 11.81 -10.69
N LEU A 219 -9.12 10.68 -9.98
CA LEU A 219 -9.31 10.67 -8.52
C LEU A 219 -8.14 11.35 -7.80
N VAL A 220 -6.91 11.11 -8.26
CA VAL A 220 -5.69 11.73 -7.72
C VAL A 220 -5.69 13.23 -8.01
N GLU A 221 -5.94 13.64 -9.25
CA GLU A 221 -6.09 15.06 -9.63
C GLU A 221 -7.16 15.74 -8.77
N LEU A 222 -8.27 15.05 -8.54
CA LEU A 222 -9.35 15.57 -7.71
C LEU A 222 -8.99 15.79 -6.25
N GLN A 223 -8.28 14.83 -5.67
CA GLN A 223 -7.82 14.97 -4.31
C GLN A 223 -6.81 16.12 -4.20
N GLN A 224 -5.97 16.33 -5.22
CA GLN A 224 -5.02 17.45 -5.27
C GLN A 224 -5.73 18.81 -5.42
N GLU A 225 -6.79 18.89 -6.22
CA GLU A 225 -7.54 20.13 -6.47
C GLU A 225 -8.48 20.49 -5.30
N LEU A 226 -9.19 19.51 -4.75
CA LEU A 226 -10.30 19.73 -3.82
C LEU A 226 -9.98 19.34 -2.37
N HIS A 227 -8.84 18.70 -2.12
CA HIS A 227 -8.40 18.22 -0.81
C HIS A 227 -9.47 17.44 -0.04
N LYS A 228 -10.25 16.62 -0.76
CA LYS A 228 -11.27 15.75 -0.17
C LYS A 228 -10.61 14.56 0.51
N THR A 229 -11.16 14.13 1.65
CA THR A 229 -10.73 12.89 2.30
C THR A 229 -11.37 11.69 1.60
N ILE A 230 -10.58 10.69 1.23
CA ILE A 230 -11.06 9.52 0.50
C ILE A 230 -10.75 8.27 1.31
N VAL A 231 -11.77 7.44 1.56
CA VAL A 231 -11.56 6.06 2.05
C VAL A 231 -11.88 5.12 0.91
N PHE A 232 -10.84 4.46 0.41
CA PHE A 232 -10.92 3.64 -0.80
C PHE A 232 -10.71 2.17 -0.47
N ILE A 233 -11.65 1.30 -0.83
CA ILE A 233 -11.50 -0.15 -0.70
C ILE A 233 -11.15 -0.76 -2.02
N THR A 234 -10.12 -1.60 -2.01
CA THR A 234 -9.77 -2.46 -3.14
C THR A 234 -9.25 -3.81 -2.71
N HIS A 235 -9.23 -4.74 -3.66
CA HIS A 235 -8.49 -5.99 -3.58
C HIS A 235 -7.26 -6.00 -4.49
N ASP A 236 -7.08 -4.98 -5.34
CA ASP A 236 -5.92 -4.82 -6.23
C ASP A 236 -4.85 -4.02 -5.51
N LEU A 237 -3.67 -4.63 -5.39
CA LEU A 237 -2.55 -4.01 -4.68
C LEU A 237 -1.90 -2.88 -5.48
N ASN A 238 -1.84 -2.99 -6.81
CA ASN A 238 -1.27 -1.91 -7.62
C ASN A 238 -2.13 -0.64 -7.50
N GLU A 239 -3.44 -0.81 -7.39
CA GLU A 239 -4.36 0.29 -7.14
C GLU A 239 -4.17 0.91 -5.75
N ALA A 240 -3.97 0.08 -4.73
CA ALA A 240 -3.68 0.57 -3.38
C ALA A 240 -2.38 1.36 -3.32
N MET A 241 -1.34 0.90 -4.02
CA MET A 241 -0.03 1.54 -4.06
C MET A 241 -0.04 2.82 -4.90
N PHE A 242 -0.84 2.87 -5.97
CA PHE A 242 -0.95 4.03 -6.84
C PHE A 242 -1.77 5.17 -6.22
N LEU A 243 -2.86 4.84 -5.51
CA LEU A 243 -3.79 5.84 -4.98
C LEU A 243 -3.52 6.23 -3.53
N GLY A 244 -3.02 5.31 -2.70
CA GLY A 244 -3.06 5.47 -1.25
C GLY A 244 -1.90 6.28 -0.68
N ASP A 245 -2.21 7.30 0.09
CA ASP A 245 -1.24 7.94 0.98
C ASP A 245 -0.90 7.00 2.15
N ARG A 246 -1.92 6.30 2.65
CA ARG A 246 -1.83 5.28 3.70
C ARG A 246 -2.69 4.08 3.34
N ILE A 247 -2.19 2.90 3.67
CA ILE A 247 -2.82 1.63 3.38
C ILE A 247 -3.04 0.87 4.69
N ALA A 248 -4.27 0.43 4.93
CA ALA A 248 -4.62 -0.52 5.96
C ALA A 248 -4.86 -1.92 5.35
N VAL A 249 -4.02 -2.87 5.72
CA VAL A 249 -4.15 -4.27 5.30
C VAL A 249 -5.06 -5.01 6.27
N MET A 250 -6.18 -5.54 5.77
CA MET A 250 -7.15 -6.28 6.57
C MET A 250 -7.11 -7.78 6.29
N ARG A 251 -7.06 -8.58 7.36
CA ARG A 251 -7.18 -10.03 7.34
C ARG A 251 -8.16 -10.49 8.41
N ASP A 252 -9.09 -11.35 8.03
CA ASP A 252 -9.99 -12.03 8.96
C ASP A 252 -10.75 -11.09 9.93
N GLY A 253 -11.14 -9.91 9.43
CA GLY A 253 -11.85 -8.88 10.19
C GLY A 253 -10.94 -7.95 11.00
N ARG A 254 -9.63 -8.21 11.06
CA ARG A 254 -8.65 -7.42 11.79
C ARG A 254 -7.82 -6.57 10.84
N ILE A 255 -7.42 -5.39 11.30
CA ILE A 255 -6.36 -4.62 10.65
C ILE A 255 -5.03 -5.22 11.11
N VAL A 256 -4.21 -5.60 10.15
CA VAL A 256 -2.93 -6.29 10.36
C VAL A 256 -1.77 -5.29 10.38
N GLN A 257 -1.81 -4.32 9.47
CA GLN A 257 -0.81 -3.27 9.34
C GLN A 257 -1.48 -2.01 8.78
N VAL A 258 -1.03 -0.85 9.25
CA VAL A 258 -1.34 0.46 8.67
C VAL A 258 0.00 1.15 8.42
N GLY A 259 0.23 1.65 7.21
CA GLY A 259 1.47 2.33 6.86
C GLY A 259 1.37 3.02 5.51
N THR A 260 2.43 3.71 5.11
CA THR A 260 2.57 4.23 3.75
C THR A 260 2.75 3.08 2.75
N PRO A 261 2.53 3.28 1.44
CA PRO A 261 2.91 2.31 0.41
C PRO A 261 4.33 1.76 0.57
N ASN A 262 5.28 2.63 0.92
CA ASN A 262 6.66 2.26 1.18
C ASN A 262 6.77 1.31 2.39
N ASP A 263 6.20 1.66 3.54
CA ASP A 263 6.22 0.82 4.75
C ASP A 263 5.68 -0.58 4.48
N ILE A 264 4.58 -0.68 3.72
CA ILE A 264 3.96 -1.96 3.36
C ILE A 264 4.89 -2.83 2.48
N LEU A 265 5.70 -2.22 1.62
CA LEU A 265 6.61 -2.91 0.70
C LEU A 265 7.96 -3.27 1.33
N THR A 266 8.50 -2.41 2.20
CA THR A 266 9.84 -2.56 2.76
C THR A 266 9.84 -3.24 4.12
N ASP A 267 8.79 -3.05 4.92
CA ASP A 267 8.67 -3.60 6.28
C ASP A 267 7.29 -4.25 6.50
N PRO A 268 7.00 -5.38 5.81
CA PRO A 268 5.75 -6.09 6.00
C PRO A 268 5.66 -6.68 7.42
N ALA A 269 4.58 -6.39 8.13
CA ALA A 269 4.41 -6.75 9.55
C ALA A 269 4.37 -8.27 9.82
N ASN A 270 4.09 -9.10 8.81
CA ASN A 270 4.13 -10.56 8.88
C ASN A 270 4.13 -11.20 7.49
N ASP A 271 4.31 -12.52 7.45
CA ASP A 271 4.32 -13.34 6.23
C ASP A 271 3.08 -13.15 5.35
N TYR A 272 1.92 -12.87 5.94
CA TYR A 272 0.73 -12.59 5.15
C TYR A 272 0.90 -11.29 4.37
N VAL A 273 1.29 -10.19 5.01
CA VAL A 273 1.54 -8.93 4.29
C VAL A 273 2.66 -9.11 3.26
N ALA A 274 3.74 -9.81 3.63
CA ALA A 274 4.86 -10.09 2.72
C ALA A 274 4.41 -10.87 1.47
N GLN A 275 3.55 -11.88 1.63
CA GLN A 275 2.96 -12.62 0.51
C GLN A 275 2.04 -11.76 -0.35
N PHE A 276 1.31 -10.82 0.25
CA PHE A 276 0.43 -9.91 -0.50
C PHE A 276 1.20 -9.02 -1.46
N VAL A 277 2.43 -8.62 -1.09
CA VAL A 277 3.19 -7.60 -1.82
C VAL A 277 4.20 -8.13 -2.83
N GLN A 278 4.31 -9.45 -3.00
CA GLN A 278 5.32 -10.06 -3.90
C GLN A 278 5.13 -9.65 -5.36
N ASP A 279 3.88 -9.58 -5.85
CA ASP A 279 3.60 -9.30 -7.26
C ASP A 279 3.52 -7.80 -7.59
N VAL A 280 3.98 -6.91 -6.69
CA VAL A 280 3.95 -5.46 -6.91
C VAL A 280 5.17 -5.01 -7.70
N ASP A 281 4.93 -4.18 -8.72
CA ASP A 281 6.01 -3.47 -9.41
C ASP A 281 6.59 -2.38 -8.51
N ARG A 282 7.54 -2.76 -7.64
CA ARG A 282 8.24 -1.85 -6.71
C ARG A 282 8.87 -0.67 -7.42
N ALA A 283 9.27 -0.82 -8.69
CA ALA A 283 9.94 0.24 -9.43
C ALA A 283 9.01 1.45 -9.73
N ARG A 284 7.69 1.24 -9.67
CA ARG A 284 6.69 2.31 -9.88
C ARG A 284 6.19 2.94 -8.60
N VAL A 285 6.51 2.36 -7.44
CA VAL A 285 6.03 2.81 -6.14
C VAL A 285 7.15 3.46 -5.35
N LEU A 286 8.33 2.83 -5.35
CA LEU A 286 9.47 3.33 -4.61
C LEU A 286 10.18 4.46 -5.36
N THR A 287 10.60 5.45 -4.59
CA THR A 287 11.34 6.62 -5.06
C THR A 287 12.84 6.47 -4.80
N ALA A 288 13.65 7.36 -5.39
CA ALA A 288 15.08 7.42 -5.16
C ALA A 288 15.40 7.64 -3.67
N GLY A 289 14.58 8.44 -2.98
CA GLY A 289 14.70 8.69 -1.54
C GLY A 289 14.47 7.43 -0.69
N ASP A 290 13.58 6.55 -1.12
CA ASP A 290 13.25 5.32 -0.37
C ASP A 290 14.37 4.26 -0.43
N VAL A 291 15.15 4.26 -1.52
CA VAL A 291 16.20 3.24 -1.76
C VAL A 291 17.62 3.80 -1.75
N MET A 292 17.81 5.10 -1.55
CA MET A 292 19.15 5.69 -1.55
C MET A 292 19.98 5.23 -0.34
N GLU A 293 21.26 5.05 -0.60
CA GLU A 293 22.27 4.73 0.39
C GLU A 293 23.19 5.95 0.65
N PRO A 294 23.83 6.03 1.82
CA PRO A 294 24.82 7.07 2.10
C PRO A 294 25.95 7.07 1.06
N PRO A 295 26.35 8.23 0.53
CA PRO A 295 27.38 8.29 -0.50
C PRO A 295 28.77 8.06 0.11
N LEU A 296 29.37 6.90 -0.16
CA LEU A 296 30.67 6.52 0.41
C LEU A 296 31.85 7.24 -0.26
N ALA A 297 31.87 7.30 -1.59
CA ALA A 297 32.97 7.84 -2.38
C ALA A 297 32.84 9.35 -2.61
N VAL A 298 32.91 10.16 -1.54
CA VAL A 298 32.77 11.62 -1.59
C VAL A 298 34.02 12.33 -1.07
N VAL A 299 34.46 13.37 -1.77
CA VAL A 299 35.64 14.15 -1.41
C VAL A 299 35.35 15.66 -1.52
N PRO A 300 35.66 16.47 -0.51
CA PRO A 300 35.55 17.93 -0.63
C PRO A 300 36.53 18.47 -1.69
N ALA A 301 36.12 19.47 -2.47
CA ALA A 301 37.00 20.11 -3.46
C ALA A 301 38.30 20.67 -2.84
N SER A 302 38.26 21.05 -1.56
CA SER A 302 39.41 21.54 -0.80
C SER A 302 40.42 20.46 -0.40
N ALA A 303 40.08 19.17 -0.48
CA ALA A 303 40.94 18.08 -0.02
C ALA A 303 42.03 17.68 -1.03
N GLY A 304 41.93 18.16 -2.27
CA GLY A 304 42.92 17.98 -3.33
C GLY A 304 43.02 16.56 -3.92
N PRO A 305 43.82 16.38 -5.00
CA PRO A 305 43.91 15.11 -5.77
C PRO A 305 44.43 13.91 -4.99
N ARG A 306 45.34 14.10 -4.04
CA ARG A 306 45.89 12.99 -3.23
C ARG A 306 44.85 12.35 -2.33
N THR A 307 43.96 13.16 -1.76
CA THR A 307 42.85 12.65 -0.93
C THR A 307 41.87 11.86 -1.78
N ALA A 308 41.54 12.35 -2.98
CA ALA A 308 40.69 11.62 -3.92
C ALA A 308 41.27 10.24 -4.29
N LEU A 309 42.57 10.14 -4.61
CA LEU A 309 43.21 8.84 -4.86
C LEU A 309 43.18 7.92 -3.63
N ARG A 310 43.35 8.46 -2.42
CA ARG A 310 43.28 7.66 -1.19
C ARG A 310 41.87 7.11 -0.99
N THR A 311 40.85 7.96 -1.09
CA THR A 311 39.44 7.54 -0.99
C THR A 311 39.08 6.48 -2.03
N MET A 312 39.50 6.65 -3.29
CA MET A 312 39.31 5.66 -4.35
C MET A 312 39.96 4.31 -4.01
N ARG A 313 41.17 4.34 -3.45
CA ARG A 313 41.90 3.13 -3.03
C ARG A 313 41.21 2.43 -1.87
N ASP A 314 40.84 3.18 -0.83
CA ASP A 314 40.26 2.64 0.40
C ASP A 314 38.88 2.01 0.13
N LEU A 315 38.10 2.62 -0.77
CA LEU A 315 36.78 2.13 -1.19
C LEU A 315 36.81 1.24 -2.44
N GLN A 316 37.99 0.96 -2.99
CA GLN A 316 38.19 0.17 -4.21
C GLN A 316 37.31 0.61 -5.40
N THR A 317 37.16 1.92 -5.60
CA THR A 317 36.35 2.52 -6.67
C THR A 317 37.23 3.29 -7.66
N SER A 318 36.73 3.48 -8.89
CA SER A 318 37.41 4.22 -9.95
C SER A 318 37.00 5.70 -10.03
N ALA A 319 36.07 6.14 -9.18
CA ALA A 319 35.58 7.51 -9.19
C ALA A 319 35.11 7.98 -7.82
N CYS A 320 35.06 9.29 -7.62
CA CYS A 320 34.49 9.93 -6.44
C CYS A 320 33.63 11.12 -6.84
N PHE A 321 32.56 11.36 -6.08
CA PHE A 321 31.82 12.61 -6.12
C PHE A 321 32.61 13.71 -5.42
N VAL A 322 32.59 14.91 -5.99
CA VAL A 322 33.25 16.08 -5.42
C VAL A 322 32.20 17.07 -4.94
N THR A 323 32.32 17.49 -3.68
CA THR A 323 31.37 18.40 -3.05
C THR A 323 32.04 19.65 -2.48
N THR A 324 31.25 20.68 -2.24
CA THR A 324 31.67 21.83 -1.41
C THR A 324 31.61 21.48 0.08
N GLY A 325 32.12 22.37 0.95
CA GLY A 325 31.94 22.24 2.40
C GLY A 325 30.47 22.19 2.86
N ALA A 326 29.55 22.73 2.06
CA ALA A 326 28.11 22.69 2.31
C ALA A 326 27.41 21.48 1.65
N ARG A 327 28.17 20.44 1.25
CA ARG A 327 27.69 19.23 0.53
C ARG A 327 27.06 19.45 -0.84
N LYS A 328 27.08 20.67 -1.38
CA LYS A 328 26.66 20.93 -2.76
C LYS A 328 27.52 20.13 -3.73
N LEU A 329 26.88 19.37 -4.63
CA LEU A 329 27.57 18.53 -5.62
C LEU A 329 28.18 19.42 -6.72
N LEU A 330 29.48 19.26 -6.98
CA LEU A 330 30.20 19.98 -8.03
C LEU A 330 30.41 19.12 -9.29
N GLY A 331 30.54 17.80 -9.11
CA GLY A 331 30.77 16.86 -10.20
C GLY A 331 31.43 15.58 -9.72
N VAL A 332 32.07 14.87 -10.65
CA VAL A 332 32.79 13.62 -10.39
C VAL A 332 34.21 13.69 -10.90
N VAL A 333 35.12 12.99 -10.23
CA VAL A 333 36.51 12.81 -10.67
C VAL A 333 36.79 11.32 -10.83
N ARG A 334 37.60 10.97 -11.85
CA ARG A 334 37.95 9.58 -12.16
C ARG A 334 39.44 9.32 -11.91
N ASP A 335 39.74 8.10 -11.50
CA ASP A 335 41.08 7.57 -11.22
C ASP A 335 42.16 8.02 -12.23
N LYS A 336 41.91 7.89 -13.54
CA LYS A 336 42.86 8.26 -14.61
C LYS A 336 43.22 9.75 -14.58
N ASP A 337 42.22 10.62 -14.39
CA ASP A 337 42.40 12.06 -14.41
C ASP A 337 43.10 12.54 -13.13
N VAL A 338 42.69 12.02 -11.98
CA VAL A 338 43.31 12.33 -10.68
C VAL A 338 44.75 11.81 -10.62
N LEU A 339 45.03 10.60 -11.13
CA LEU A 339 46.38 10.03 -11.15
C LEU A 339 47.35 10.86 -11.99
N ARG A 340 46.91 11.31 -13.17
CA ARG A 340 47.68 12.21 -14.04
C ARG A 340 47.99 13.52 -13.31
N GLN A 341 46.98 14.11 -12.69
CA GLN A 341 47.16 15.37 -11.96
C GLN A 341 48.14 15.25 -10.78
N VAL A 342 48.10 14.13 -10.05
CA VAL A 342 49.05 13.88 -8.95
C VAL A 342 50.49 13.72 -9.47
N ARG A 343 50.68 13.09 -10.64
CA ARG A 343 52.01 12.96 -11.27
C ARG A 343 52.58 14.32 -11.73
N GLU A 344 51.71 15.20 -12.18
CA GLU A 344 52.05 16.56 -12.63
C GLU A 344 52.21 17.56 -11.45
N GLY A 345 51.99 17.11 -10.21
CA GLY A 345 52.12 17.95 -9.02
C GLY A 345 50.95 18.90 -8.77
N GLY A 346 49.81 18.70 -9.46
CA GLY A 346 48.62 19.52 -9.30
C GLY A 346 47.99 19.40 -7.91
N THR A 347 47.55 20.52 -7.36
CA THR A 347 46.93 20.60 -6.02
C THR A 347 45.42 20.85 -6.05
N ASP A 348 44.89 21.31 -7.18
CA ASP A 348 43.49 21.71 -7.31
C ASP A 348 42.64 20.64 -7.99
N LEU A 349 41.81 19.95 -7.22
CA LEU A 349 40.94 18.89 -7.72
C LEU A 349 39.90 19.39 -8.75
N THR A 350 39.59 20.69 -8.76
CA THR A 350 38.53 21.24 -9.61
C THR A 350 38.88 21.25 -11.10
N LEU A 351 40.19 21.20 -11.43
CA LEU A 351 40.67 21.20 -12.83
C LEU A 351 40.36 19.90 -13.58
N VAL A 352 40.06 18.81 -12.86
CA VAL A 352 39.73 17.50 -13.44
C VAL A 352 38.28 17.08 -13.18
N LEU A 353 37.45 18.02 -12.72
CA LEU A 353 36.01 17.80 -12.56
C LEU A 353 35.36 17.46 -13.89
N ARG A 354 34.53 16.42 -13.87
CA ARG A 354 33.59 16.11 -14.95
C ARG A 354 32.16 16.29 -14.44
N PRO A 355 31.21 16.61 -15.34
CA PRO A 355 29.80 16.60 -15.00
C PRO A 355 29.39 15.23 -14.43
N THR A 356 28.54 15.25 -13.40
CA THR A 356 27.94 14.02 -12.88
C THR A 356 26.94 13.51 -13.93
N PRO A 357 27.05 12.25 -14.39
CA PRO A 357 26.25 11.76 -15.50
C PRO A 357 24.78 11.54 -15.14
N SER A 358 24.49 11.18 -13.89
CA SER A 358 23.17 10.73 -13.46
C SER A 358 22.80 11.43 -12.15
N ILE A 359 21.87 12.39 -12.21
CA ILE A 359 21.40 13.19 -11.07
C ILE A 359 19.87 13.15 -11.04
N VAL A 360 19.29 12.92 -9.87
CA VAL A 360 17.83 12.95 -9.64
C VAL A 360 17.49 13.58 -8.29
N GLY A 361 16.23 14.00 -8.13
CA GLY A 361 15.66 14.36 -6.83
C GLY A 361 15.19 13.12 -6.05
N PRO A 362 14.89 13.25 -4.74
CA PRO A 362 14.46 12.14 -3.90
C PRO A 362 13.13 11.53 -4.36
N ASP A 363 12.20 12.34 -4.88
CA ASP A 363 10.84 11.89 -5.22
C ASP A 363 10.76 11.19 -6.60
N ARG A 364 11.90 10.99 -7.28
CA ARG A 364 11.95 10.36 -8.61
C ARG A 364 11.73 8.85 -8.47
N TYR A 365 10.86 8.24 -9.27
CA TYR A 365 10.60 6.80 -9.18
C TYR A 365 11.77 5.95 -9.68
N ILE A 366 11.97 4.78 -9.08
CA ILE A 366 13.03 3.82 -9.46
C ILE A 366 12.96 3.44 -10.94
N SER A 367 11.76 3.26 -11.48
CA SER A 367 11.51 2.92 -12.90
C SER A 367 12.13 3.94 -13.86
N GLU A 368 12.27 5.20 -13.44
CA GLU A 368 12.86 6.28 -14.22
C GLU A 368 14.39 6.37 -14.03
N LEU A 369 14.96 5.65 -13.06
CA LEU A 369 16.40 5.64 -12.79
C LEU A 369 17.16 4.64 -13.66
N PHE A 370 16.48 3.65 -14.25
CA PHE A 370 17.13 2.60 -15.04
C PHE A 370 17.86 3.15 -16.26
N GLU A 371 17.25 4.09 -16.98
CA GLU A 371 17.88 4.74 -18.13
C GLU A 371 19.21 5.40 -17.71
N LEU A 372 19.17 6.18 -16.63
CA LEU A 372 20.33 6.88 -16.08
C LEU A 372 21.42 5.95 -15.55
N ALA A 373 21.04 4.78 -15.04
CA ALA A 373 21.96 3.78 -14.50
C ALA A 373 22.61 2.90 -15.58
N VAL A 374 22.06 2.88 -16.80
CA VAL A 374 22.65 2.18 -17.96
C VAL A 374 23.76 3.02 -18.60
N GLU A 375 23.58 4.34 -18.65
CA GLU A 375 24.53 5.26 -19.28
C GLU A 375 25.85 5.40 -18.51
N SER A 376 25.84 5.09 -17.21
CA SER A 376 26.99 5.29 -16.33
C SER A 376 27.21 4.11 -15.39
N PRO A 377 28.47 3.68 -15.18
CA PRO A 377 28.80 2.72 -14.13
C PRO A 377 28.80 3.34 -12.72
N LEU A 378 28.61 4.66 -12.60
CA LEU A 378 28.52 5.35 -11.32
C LEU A 378 27.10 5.21 -10.74
N PRO A 379 26.96 5.15 -9.40
CA PRO A 379 25.67 5.28 -8.74
C PRO A 379 24.94 6.57 -9.17
N VAL A 380 23.61 6.52 -9.22
CA VAL A 380 22.79 7.71 -9.50
C VAL A 380 22.85 8.62 -8.26
N ALA A 381 23.21 9.89 -8.45
CA ALA A 381 23.29 10.85 -7.35
C ALA A 381 21.90 11.40 -7.02
N VAL A 382 21.53 11.40 -5.74
CA VAL A 382 20.27 11.98 -5.24
C VAL A 382 20.56 13.31 -4.57
N LEU A 383 19.94 14.38 -5.08
CA LEU A 383 20.11 15.74 -4.58
C LEU A 383 18.83 16.27 -3.93
N ASP A 384 18.99 17.09 -2.89
CA ASP A 384 17.89 17.92 -2.37
C ASP A 384 17.64 19.16 -3.25
N GLU A 385 16.62 19.93 -2.90
CA GLU A 385 16.26 21.19 -3.58
C GLU A 385 17.37 22.25 -3.56
N GLN A 386 18.39 22.10 -2.71
CA GLN A 386 19.53 23.02 -2.60
C GLN A 386 20.81 22.48 -3.28
N ASP A 387 20.66 21.49 -4.18
CA ASP A 387 21.74 20.80 -4.90
C ASP A 387 22.73 20.04 -3.99
N ARG A 388 22.32 19.67 -2.78
CA ARG A 388 23.19 18.93 -1.84
C ARG A 388 23.06 17.44 -2.08
N LEU A 389 24.21 16.76 -2.12
CA LEU A 389 24.24 15.30 -2.22
C LEU A 389 23.78 14.67 -0.91
N ILE A 390 22.55 14.16 -0.90
CA ILE A 390 21.94 13.50 0.27
C ILE A 390 22.13 11.98 0.23
N GLY A 391 22.22 11.40 -0.96
CA GLY A 391 22.32 9.95 -1.16
C GLY A 391 22.81 9.56 -2.54
N VAL A 392 23.04 8.27 -2.72
CA VAL A 392 23.27 7.65 -4.03
C VAL A 392 22.43 6.39 -4.15
N VAL A 393 21.99 6.07 -5.37
CA VAL A 393 21.34 4.79 -5.66
C VAL A 393 22.33 3.92 -6.46
N PRO A 394 22.95 2.91 -5.83
CA PRO A 394 23.77 1.95 -6.54
C PRO A 394 22.98 1.18 -7.60
N ARG A 395 23.64 0.82 -8.69
CA ARG A 395 23.00 0.02 -9.75
C ARG A 395 22.47 -1.33 -9.23
N ILE A 396 23.15 -1.94 -8.26
CA ILE A 396 22.70 -3.20 -7.67
C ILE A 396 21.36 -3.05 -6.94
N THR A 397 21.13 -1.90 -6.30
CA THR A 397 19.88 -1.58 -5.61
C THR A 397 18.72 -1.50 -6.60
N LEU A 398 18.94 -0.89 -7.77
CA LEU A 398 17.97 -0.87 -8.87
C LEU A 398 17.69 -2.28 -9.42
N LEU A 399 18.73 -3.11 -9.57
CA LEU A 399 18.57 -4.49 -10.06
C LEU A 399 17.87 -5.38 -9.02
N ALA A 400 18.16 -5.22 -7.74
CA ALA A 400 17.49 -5.93 -6.66
C ALA A 400 16.00 -5.59 -6.59
N ALA A 401 15.65 -4.31 -6.81
CA ALA A 401 14.26 -3.87 -6.89
C ALA A 401 13.47 -4.52 -8.05
N LEU A 402 14.13 -4.86 -9.18
CA LEU A 402 13.50 -5.62 -10.28
C LEU A 402 13.40 -7.11 -10.01
N ALA A 403 14.39 -7.67 -9.33
CA ALA A 403 14.48 -9.11 -9.06
C ALA A 403 13.64 -9.55 -7.85
N ASP A 404 12.90 -8.60 -7.24
CA ASP A 404 12.14 -8.79 -5.99
C ASP A 404 13.01 -9.43 -4.88
N LEU A 405 14.29 -9.07 -4.87
CA LEU A 405 15.25 -9.56 -3.90
C LEU A 405 15.24 -8.66 -2.66
N PRO A 406 15.14 -9.21 -1.44
CA PRO A 406 15.31 -8.42 -0.25
C PRO A 406 16.71 -7.78 -0.26
N THR A 407 16.76 -6.47 -0.04
CA THR A 407 18.01 -5.71 0.11
C THR A 407 18.71 -6.01 1.44
N ALA A 408 18.00 -6.57 2.40
CA ALA A 408 18.56 -7.13 3.61
C ALA A 408 19.02 -8.57 3.36
N THR A 409 20.31 -8.84 3.57
CA THR A 409 20.82 -10.22 3.71
C THR A 409 20.10 -10.89 4.88
N THR A 410 19.17 -11.79 4.57
CA THR A 410 18.82 -12.86 5.49
C THR A 410 19.98 -13.83 5.54
N GLU A 411 20.31 -14.33 6.74
CA GLU A 411 21.24 -15.44 6.87
C GLU A 411 20.73 -16.57 5.97
N ILE A 412 21.56 -17.03 5.03
CA ILE A 412 21.27 -18.25 4.28
C ILE A 412 21.11 -19.32 5.36
N PRO A 413 19.93 -19.94 5.52
CA PRO A 413 19.80 -21.02 6.48
C PRO A 413 20.81 -22.06 6.03
N VAL A 414 21.80 -22.32 6.89
CA VAL A 414 22.66 -23.49 6.73
C VAL A 414 21.67 -24.64 6.70
N ILE A 415 21.47 -25.23 5.52
CA ILE A 415 20.74 -26.49 5.40
C ILE A 415 21.59 -27.44 6.22
N GLU A 416 21.18 -27.68 7.47
CA GLU A 416 21.76 -28.75 8.26
C GLU A 416 21.64 -30.01 7.39
N PRO A 417 22.76 -30.69 7.10
CA PRO A 417 22.69 -31.88 6.27
C PRO A 417 21.66 -32.81 6.90
N THR A 418 20.71 -33.26 6.08
CA THR A 418 19.66 -34.21 6.47
C THR A 418 20.27 -35.24 7.41
N PRO A 419 19.73 -35.46 8.62
CA PRO A 419 20.34 -36.38 9.57
C PRO A 419 20.55 -37.71 8.87
N THR A 420 21.81 -38.05 8.62
CA THR A 420 22.18 -39.33 8.03
C THR A 420 21.69 -40.38 8.99
N VAL A 421 20.80 -41.25 8.52
CA VAL A 421 20.31 -42.41 9.29
C VAL A 421 21.54 -43.10 9.90
N PRO A 422 21.63 -43.24 11.23
CA PRO A 422 22.78 -43.85 11.87
C PRO A 422 23.04 -45.23 11.26
N ALA A 423 24.30 -45.57 11.00
CA ALA A 423 24.66 -46.87 10.43
C ALA A 423 24.11 -48.06 11.23
N ALA A 424 23.90 -47.89 12.54
CA ALA A 424 23.23 -48.85 13.40
C ALA A 424 21.77 -49.12 12.99
N THR A 425 21.02 -48.09 12.59
CA THR A 425 19.63 -48.22 12.11
C THR A 425 19.60 -48.93 10.76
N ILE A 426 20.53 -48.60 9.85
CA ILE A 426 20.67 -49.29 8.55
C ILE A 426 21.02 -50.78 8.76
N THR A 427 21.89 -51.08 9.72
CA THR A 427 22.33 -52.45 10.03
C THR A 427 21.20 -53.27 10.67
N ALA A 428 20.40 -52.66 11.55
CA ALA A 428 19.23 -53.30 12.16
C ALA A 428 18.15 -53.63 11.13
N THR A 429 17.83 -52.70 10.22
CA THR A 429 16.83 -52.94 9.16
C THR A 429 17.28 -54.01 8.16
N LEU A 430 18.58 -54.10 7.87
CA LEU A 430 19.16 -55.16 7.04
C LEU A 430 19.26 -56.52 7.75
N ALA A 431 19.34 -56.54 9.09
CA ALA A 431 19.32 -57.77 9.89
C ALA A 431 17.91 -58.39 9.96
N ASP A 432 16.87 -57.56 10.05
CA ASP A 432 15.46 -58.01 10.00
C ASP A 432 15.01 -58.46 8.60
N SER A 433 15.81 -58.18 7.57
CA SER A 433 15.50 -58.47 6.17
C SER A 433 16.33 -59.63 5.59
N ARG A 434 16.38 -60.79 6.26
CA ARG A 434 16.92 -62.03 5.66
C ARG A 434 15.84 -63.13 5.54
N PRO A 435 15.72 -63.78 4.37
CA PRO A 435 14.69 -64.78 4.12
C PRO A 435 15.10 -66.19 4.58
N GLY A 436 14.17 -66.86 5.28
CA GLY A 436 14.10 -68.31 5.46
C GLY A 436 14.57 -68.85 6.82
N ASP A 437 13.66 -69.30 7.69
CA ASP A 437 13.19 -70.70 7.69
C ASP A 437 12.23 -70.96 8.88
N SER A 438 10.97 -71.25 8.59
CA SER A 438 10.12 -72.04 9.49
C SER A 438 9.01 -72.72 8.69
N SER A 439 9.37 -73.86 8.09
CA SER A 439 8.67 -75.13 8.24
C SER A 439 7.19 -75.07 8.65
N GLU A 440 6.27 -75.19 7.68
CA GLU A 440 4.98 -75.86 7.90
C GLU A 440 4.69 -76.82 6.74
N ALA A 441 4.38 -78.06 7.15
CA ALA A 441 4.45 -79.27 6.35
C ALA A 441 3.32 -79.41 5.32
N VAL A 442 3.69 -79.89 4.14
CA VAL A 442 2.76 -80.37 3.10
C VAL A 442 2.33 -81.80 3.46
N ALA A 443 1.04 -82.00 3.73
CA ALA A 443 0.40 -83.33 3.78
C ALA A 443 0.01 -83.78 2.36
N PRO A 444 0.05 -85.09 2.04
CA PRO A 444 -0.21 -85.58 0.69
C PRO A 444 -1.72 -85.74 0.40
N THR A 445 -2.04 -85.50 -0.87
CA THR A 445 -3.19 -85.94 -1.68
C THR A 445 -4.19 -86.95 -1.08
N GLU A 446 -5.47 -86.60 -1.17
CA GLU A 446 -6.56 -87.56 -1.39
C GLU A 446 -7.45 -87.06 -2.55
N GLU A 447 -7.60 -87.92 -3.55
CA GLU A 447 -8.59 -87.83 -4.63
C GLU A 447 -10.02 -87.85 -4.06
N VAL A 448 -10.99 -87.33 -4.81
CA VAL A 448 -12.13 -88.10 -5.36
C VAL A 448 -13.21 -87.14 -5.90
N ARG A 449 -13.46 -87.31 -7.21
CA ARG A 449 -14.68 -87.05 -8.02
C ARG A 449 -15.30 -85.67 -8.12
#